data_AF-A0A257GJ00-F1
#
_entry.id   AF-A0A257GJ00-F1
#
_cell.length_a   1.000
_cell.length_b   1.000
_cell.length_c   1.000
_cell.angle_alpha   90.00
_cell.angle_beta   90.00
_cell.angle_gamma   90.00
#
_symmetry.space_group_name_H-M   'P 1'
#
loop_
_entity.id
_entity.type
_entity.pdbx_description
1 polymer ?
#
loop_
_entity_poly.entity_id
_entity_poly.type
_entity_poly.pdbx_seq_one_letter_code
_entity_poly.pdbx_strand_id
1 'polypeptide(L)'
;MMKKPVTTKAPAEQVVKDIRRATRKLHSSEEKIRIVLSGLRGEDSIAELCRKEGIAQSLYYSWSKEFLEAGKKRLAGDTARQANTGEVKGLRAEALALKELVADLSLENRLLKKKHERGWGRPRMRYAAVEKLEIIRLVEQSHLSVRRTLAKIGIPPTTFYRWYDRFVEHGPEGLEDRSSRPSRVWNRIPEAVRDQILNLALEDPELSPRELAVKFTDTEKYFVSEASVYRLLKSHDLITSPAYIVIKAADEFKDKTTAPNQMWQTDFTYLKVIGWGWFYLSTILDDYSRYVVGWKLCCNMRAEDVTDTLDIALAASGCDSAKVLHKPRLLSDNGSSYIAGNLAEYLEDKGMKHVRGAPMHPQTQGKIERWHQTLKNRILLENYFLEGELEAAIATFIDHYNNHRYHESIGNLTPADVYFGRGETILAERRCIKQKTIQNRRLNHQRQAA
;
A
#
# COMPACT_ATOMS: atom_id res chain seq x y z
N MET A 1 -88.23 74.22 -59.90
CA MET A 1 -87.97 75.21 -60.97
C MET A 1 -86.57 75.01 -61.53
N MET A 2 -86.42 75.13 -62.84
CA MET A 2 -85.21 74.87 -63.61
C MET A 2 -84.02 75.78 -63.24
N LYS A 3 -82.80 75.22 -63.36
CA LYS A 3 -81.52 75.93 -63.47
C LYS A 3 -81.48 76.79 -64.74
N LYS A 4 -80.75 77.91 -64.70
CA LYS A 4 -79.61 78.25 -65.59
C LYS A 4 -78.87 79.51 -65.11
N PRO A 5 -77.62 79.76 -65.56
CA PRO A 5 -76.48 79.96 -64.66
C PRO A 5 -75.77 81.31 -64.86
N VAL A 6 -74.84 81.64 -63.96
CA VAL A 6 -73.80 82.63 -64.25
C VAL A 6 -72.44 82.07 -63.85
N THR A 7 -71.57 81.94 -64.85
CA THR A 7 -70.15 81.60 -64.75
C THR A 7 -69.33 82.87 -64.54
N THR A 8 -68.41 82.87 -63.57
CA THR A 8 -67.30 83.83 -63.52
C THR A 8 -65.97 83.11 -63.28
N LYS A 9 -64.99 83.52 -64.09
CA LYS A 9 -63.70 82.88 -64.39
C LYS A 9 -62.72 82.87 -63.21
N ALA A 10 -61.87 81.86 -63.16
CA ALA A 10 -60.73 81.78 -62.23
C ALA A 10 -59.64 82.85 -62.56
N PRO A 11 -58.88 83.34 -61.56
CA PRO A 11 -57.93 84.44 -61.73
C PRO A 11 -56.72 84.04 -62.58
N ALA A 12 -56.27 84.96 -63.44
CA ALA A 12 -55.16 84.76 -64.40
C ALA A 12 -53.84 84.29 -63.76
N GLU A 13 -53.60 84.55 -62.48
CA GLU A 13 -52.43 84.07 -61.74
C GLU A 13 -52.36 82.54 -61.60
N GLN A 14 -53.52 81.87 -61.49
CA GLN A 14 -53.57 80.43 -61.34
C GLN A 14 -53.19 79.73 -62.66
N VAL A 15 -53.64 80.29 -63.79
CA VAL A 15 -53.30 79.81 -65.14
C VAL A 15 -51.80 79.97 -65.43
N VAL A 16 -51.19 81.09 -65.01
CA VAL A 16 -49.73 81.31 -65.19
C VAL A 16 -48.91 80.39 -64.29
N LYS A 17 -49.35 80.10 -63.06
CA LYS A 17 -48.72 79.11 -62.18
C LYS A 17 -48.81 77.70 -62.75
N ASP A 18 -49.95 77.31 -63.31
CA ASP A 18 -50.15 75.99 -63.88
C ASP A 18 -49.34 75.78 -65.18
N ILE A 19 -49.18 76.81 -66.01
CA ILE A 19 -48.30 76.79 -67.19
C ILE A 19 -46.82 76.66 -66.79
N ARG A 20 -46.36 77.41 -65.77
CA ARG A 20 -44.99 77.31 -65.23
C ARG A 20 -44.72 75.96 -64.55
N ARG A 21 -45.74 75.33 -63.97
CA ARG A 21 -45.64 74.01 -63.35
C ARG A 21 -45.58 72.88 -64.40
N ALA A 22 -46.26 73.05 -65.54
CA ALA A 22 -46.25 72.11 -66.66
C ALA A 22 -44.95 72.12 -67.50
N THR A 23 -44.15 73.20 -67.44
CA THR A 23 -42.89 73.34 -68.22
C THR A 23 -41.63 72.90 -67.48
N ARG A 24 -41.72 72.43 -66.23
CA ARG A 24 -40.55 72.01 -65.44
C ARG A 24 -40.22 70.53 -65.71
N LYS A 25 -39.51 70.24 -66.81
CA LYS A 25 -38.88 68.92 -67.01
C LYS A 25 -37.88 68.69 -65.87
N LEU A 26 -38.14 67.71 -65.00
CA LEU A 26 -37.15 67.21 -64.06
C LEU A 26 -36.18 66.31 -64.83
N HIS A 27 -34.95 66.77 -65.02
CA HIS A 27 -33.89 65.92 -65.56
C HIS A 27 -33.38 64.97 -64.48
N SER A 28 -33.38 63.66 -64.78
CA SER A 28 -32.76 62.66 -63.91
C SER A 28 -31.24 62.87 -63.84
N SER A 29 -30.59 62.32 -62.82
CA SER A 29 -29.13 62.41 -62.71
C SER A 29 -28.41 61.79 -63.92
N GLU A 30 -28.96 60.72 -64.50
CA GLU A 30 -28.42 60.07 -65.70
C GLU A 30 -28.57 60.95 -66.95
N GLU A 31 -29.71 61.62 -67.10
CA GLU A 31 -29.93 62.56 -68.20
C GLU A 31 -29.00 63.77 -68.11
N LYS A 32 -28.80 64.32 -66.91
CA LYS A 32 -27.83 65.41 -66.68
C LYS A 32 -26.42 65.00 -67.07
N ILE A 33 -25.99 63.80 -66.67
CA ILE A 33 -24.67 63.25 -67.01
C ILE A 33 -24.53 63.06 -68.53
N ARG A 34 -25.53 62.46 -69.19
CA ARG A 34 -25.55 62.28 -70.65
C ARG A 34 -25.40 63.61 -71.39
N ILE A 35 -26.14 64.63 -70.97
CA ILE A 35 -26.12 65.96 -71.60
C ILE A 35 -24.75 66.64 -71.39
N VAL A 36 -24.20 66.60 -70.18
CA VAL A 36 -22.86 67.14 -69.88
C VAL A 36 -21.79 66.43 -70.72
N LEU A 37 -21.84 65.10 -70.83
CA LEU A 37 -20.90 64.32 -71.63
C LEU A 37 -21.03 64.58 -73.13
N SER A 38 -22.23 64.87 -73.63
CA SER A 38 -22.46 65.23 -75.03
C SER A 38 -21.84 66.59 -75.36
N GLY A 39 -21.96 67.57 -74.45
CA GLY A 39 -21.35 68.87 -74.63
C GLY A 39 -19.82 68.88 -74.44
N LEU A 40 -19.28 68.00 -73.59
CA LEU A 40 -17.82 67.80 -73.46
C LEU A 40 -17.20 67.09 -74.67
N ARG A 41 -17.97 66.29 -75.42
CA ARG A 41 -17.51 65.64 -76.65
C ARG A 41 -17.38 66.59 -77.84
N GLY A 42 -18.04 67.75 -77.80
CA GLY A 42 -17.89 68.82 -78.80
C GLY A 42 -18.58 68.56 -80.14
N GLU A 43 -19.54 67.64 -80.20
CA GLU A 43 -20.24 67.25 -81.43
C GLU A 43 -21.26 68.30 -81.92
N ASP A 44 -21.86 69.07 -81.00
CA ASP A 44 -22.79 70.19 -81.26
C ASP A 44 -22.30 71.44 -80.49
N SER A 45 -22.65 72.65 -80.94
CA SER A 45 -22.42 73.84 -80.12
C SER A 45 -23.26 73.79 -78.84
N ILE A 46 -22.74 74.28 -77.71
CA ILE A 46 -23.47 74.24 -76.42
C ILE A 46 -24.84 74.95 -76.53
N ALA A 47 -24.94 75.96 -77.39
CA ALA A 47 -26.19 76.67 -77.67
C ALA A 47 -27.21 75.84 -78.46
N GLU A 48 -26.77 74.93 -79.32
CA GLU A 48 -27.64 74.00 -80.06
C GLU A 48 -28.02 72.81 -79.19
N LEU A 49 -27.08 72.24 -78.43
CA LEU A 49 -27.33 71.17 -77.48
C LEU A 49 -28.37 71.58 -76.43
N CYS A 50 -28.24 72.79 -75.88
CA CYS A 50 -29.20 73.32 -74.90
C CYS A 50 -30.60 73.53 -75.50
N ARG A 51 -30.69 73.94 -76.78
CA ARG A 51 -31.97 74.08 -77.49
C ARG A 51 -32.63 72.72 -77.75
N LYS A 52 -31.85 71.72 -78.19
CA LYS A 52 -32.31 70.37 -78.50
C LYS A 52 -32.83 69.64 -77.27
N GLU A 53 -32.14 69.81 -76.14
CA GLU A 53 -32.50 69.16 -74.87
C GLU A 53 -33.47 70.01 -74.02
N GLY A 54 -33.79 71.23 -74.45
CA GLY A 54 -34.76 72.11 -73.78
C GLY A 54 -34.27 72.68 -72.45
N ILE A 55 -32.96 72.91 -72.30
CA ILE A 55 -32.32 73.44 -71.09
C ILE A 55 -31.71 74.83 -71.31
N ALA A 56 -31.58 75.61 -70.24
CA ALA A 56 -30.83 76.86 -70.28
C ALA A 56 -29.31 76.58 -70.24
N GLN A 57 -28.52 77.35 -70.98
CA GLN A 57 -27.05 77.18 -71.02
C GLN A 57 -26.40 77.34 -69.63
N SER A 58 -26.93 78.22 -68.78
CA SER A 58 -26.45 78.38 -67.39
C SER A 58 -26.57 77.09 -66.57
N LEU A 59 -27.61 76.30 -66.83
CA LEU A 59 -27.85 75.03 -66.15
C LEU A 59 -26.87 73.95 -66.59
N TYR A 60 -26.52 73.92 -67.89
CA TYR A 60 -25.48 73.05 -68.44
C TYR A 60 -24.11 73.31 -67.77
N TYR A 61 -23.69 74.58 -67.67
CA TYR A 61 -22.40 74.90 -67.07
C TYR A 61 -22.35 74.59 -65.56
N SER A 62 -23.47 74.75 -64.84
CA SER A 62 -23.58 74.33 -63.44
C SER A 62 -23.38 72.82 -63.30
N TRP A 63 -24.07 72.02 -64.12
CA TRP A 63 -23.95 70.56 -64.08
C TRP A 63 -22.57 70.08 -64.51
N SER A 64 -21.96 70.72 -65.51
CA SER A 64 -20.61 70.38 -65.98
C SER A 64 -19.56 70.64 -64.89
N LYS A 65 -19.66 71.78 -64.19
CA LYS A 65 -18.78 72.10 -63.06
C LYS A 65 -18.91 71.08 -61.92
N GLU A 66 -20.14 70.77 -61.50
CA GLU A 66 -20.40 69.78 -60.46
C GLU A 66 -19.87 68.39 -60.85
N PHE A 67 -20.05 67.99 -62.12
CA PHE A 67 -19.56 66.72 -62.65
C PHE A 67 -18.02 66.64 -62.64
N LEU A 68 -17.33 67.69 -63.08
CA LEU A 68 -15.86 67.75 -63.11
C LEU A 68 -15.25 67.81 -61.70
N GLU A 69 -15.84 68.56 -60.77
CA GLU A 69 -15.36 68.61 -59.37
C GLU A 69 -15.55 67.27 -58.65
N ALA A 70 -16.69 66.60 -58.89
CA ALA A 70 -16.94 65.26 -58.36
C ALA A 70 -15.95 64.22 -58.94
N GLY A 71 -15.66 64.28 -60.23
CA GLY A 71 -14.65 63.44 -60.89
C GLY A 71 -13.25 63.65 -60.30
N LYS A 72 -12.84 64.91 -60.10
CA LYS A 72 -11.54 65.27 -59.50
C LYS A 72 -11.40 64.75 -58.06
N LYS A 73 -12.46 64.86 -57.23
CA LYS A 73 -12.47 64.30 -55.86
C LYS A 73 -12.35 62.78 -55.84
N ARG A 74 -13.01 62.08 -56.77
CA ARG A 74 -12.98 60.62 -56.83
C ARG A 74 -11.62 60.09 -57.26
N LEU A 75 -11.01 60.72 -58.26
CA LEU A 75 -9.67 60.37 -58.74
C LEU A 75 -8.58 60.61 -57.68
N ALA A 76 -8.73 61.63 -56.82
CA ALA A 76 -7.84 61.86 -55.68
C ALA A 76 -8.08 60.91 -54.49
N GLY A 77 -9.30 60.37 -54.34
CA GLY A 77 -9.65 59.42 -53.28
C GLY A 77 -9.20 57.97 -53.56
N ASP A 78 -9.13 57.56 -54.83
CA ASP A 78 -8.70 56.20 -55.21
C ASP A 78 -7.19 55.98 -55.01
N THR A 79 -6.36 57.02 -55.11
CA THR A 79 -4.92 56.94 -54.81
C THR A 79 -4.62 56.67 -53.32
N ALA A 80 -5.48 57.14 -52.40
CA ALA A 80 -5.34 56.85 -50.97
C ALA A 80 -5.88 55.47 -50.58
N ARG A 81 -6.89 54.94 -51.29
CA ARG A 81 -7.47 53.60 -51.03
C ARG A 81 -6.59 52.46 -51.52
N GLN A 82 -5.83 52.65 -52.60
CA GLN A 82 -4.91 51.64 -53.10
C GLN A 82 -3.74 51.36 -52.14
N ALA A 83 -3.32 52.37 -51.34
CA ALA A 83 -2.28 52.19 -50.33
C ALA A 83 -2.74 51.35 -49.11
N ASN A 84 -3.99 51.52 -48.62
CA ASN A 84 -4.46 50.87 -47.38
C ASN A 84 -4.95 49.41 -47.53
N THR A 85 -5.11 48.89 -48.76
CA THR A 85 -5.75 47.57 -48.94
C THR A 85 -4.81 46.41 -48.55
N GLY A 86 -3.50 46.55 -48.79
CA GLY A 86 -2.49 45.59 -48.34
C GLY A 86 -2.30 45.60 -46.83
N GLU A 87 -2.24 46.79 -46.23
CA GLU A 87 -2.09 46.98 -44.79
C GLU A 87 -3.29 46.43 -44.00
N VAL A 88 -4.53 46.69 -44.45
CA VAL A 88 -5.74 46.14 -43.81
C VAL A 88 -5.78 44.61 -43.91
N LYS A 89 -5.29 44.02 -45.01
CA LYS A 89 -5.18 42.57 -45.16
C LYS A 89 -4.11 41.99 -44.23
N GLY A 90 -2.97 42.65 -44.09
CA GLY A 90 -1.91 42.31 -43.13
C GLY A 90 -2.42 42.36 -41.68
N LEU A 91 -3.05 43.46 -41.28
CA LEU A 91 -3.63 43.63 -39.95
C LEU A 91 -4.71 42.59 -39.62
N ARG A 92 -5.52 42.17 -40.60
CA ARG A 92 -6.50 41.08 -40.40
C ARG A 92 -5.85 39.72 -40.22
N ALA A 93 -4.78 39.42 -40.95
CA ALA A 93 -4.00 38.20 -40.78
C ALA A 93 -3.30 38.16 -39.43
N GLU A 94 -2.70 39.28 -39.01
CA GLU A 94 -2.11 39.45 -37.67
C GLU A 94 -3.15 39.31 -36.56
N ALA A 95 -4.32 39.94 -36.71
CA ALA A 95 -5.40 39.81 -35.74
C ALA A 95 -5.92 38.36 -35.63
N LEU A 96 -5.91 37.58 -36.71
CA LEU A 96 -6.25 36.16 -36.68
C LEU A 96 -5.17 35.35 -35.96
N ALA A 97 -3.89 35.55 -36.31
CA ALA A 97 -2.76 34.88 -35.67
C ALA A 97 -2.67 35.21 -34.17
N LEU A 98 -2.93 36.45 -33.79
CA LEU A 98 -3.00 36.87 -32.38
C LEU A 98 -4.18 36.22 -31.65
N LYS A 99 -5.34 36.07 -32.29
CA LYS A 99 -6.49 35.37 -31.68
C LYS A 99 -6.19 33.89 -31.44
N GLU A 100 -5.54 33.23 -32.39
CA GLU A 100 -5.08 31.84 -32.23
C GLU A 100 -4.06 31.72 -31.08
N LEU A 101 -3.06 32.60 -31.06
CA LEU A 101 -2.04 32.62 -30.01
C LEU A 101 -2.63 32.94 -28.62
N VAL A 102 -3.60 33.85 -28.54
CA VAL A 102 -4.31 34.14 -27.29
C VAL A 102 -5.15 32.94 -26.84
N ALA A 103 -5.79 32.21 -27.76
CA ALA A 103 -6.53 30.99 -27.43
C ALA A 103 -5.61 29.90 -26.88
N ASP A 104 -4.47 29.68 -27.55
CA ASP A 104 -3.42 28.73 -27.15
C ASP A 104 -2.86 29.08 -25.76
N LEU A 105 -2.47 30.34 -25.54
CA LEU A 105 -1.97 30.83 -24.26
C LEU A 105 -3.02 30.79 -23.15
N SER A 106 -4.29 31.05 -23.46
CA SER A 106 -5.37 30.98 -22.46
C SER A 106 -5.60 29.54 -21.99
N LEU A 107 -5.57 28.57 -22.91
CA LEU A 107 -5.69 27.16 -22.56
C LEU A 107 -4.45 26.68 -21.79
N GLU A 108 -3.26 27.06 -22.24
CA GLU A 108 -2.02 26.77 -21.51
C GLU A 108 -2.07 27.28 -20.07
N ASN A 109 -2.50 28.53 -19.86
CA ASN A 109 -2.70 29.08 -18.52
C ASN A 109 -3.71 28.27 -17.71
N ARG A 110 -4.81 27.81 -18.32
CA ARG A 110 -5.81 26.95 -17.65
C ARG A 110 -5.21 25.60 -17.24
N LEU A 111 -4.41 24.98 -18.10
CA LEU A 111 -3.72 23.71 -17.82
C LEU A 111 -2.70 23.87 -16.67
N LEU A 112 -1.92 24.94 -16.69
CA LEU A 112 -0.93 25.24 -15.67
C LEU A 112 -1.58 25.57 -14.31
N LYS A 113 -2.70 26.32 -14.31
CA LYS A 113 -3.49 26.56 -13.09
C LYS A 113 -4.00 25.26 -12.48
N LYS A 114 -4.64 24.39 -13.28
CA LYS A 114 -5.09 23.07 -12.79
C LYS A 114 -3.94 22.20 -12.26
N LYS A 115 -2.80 22.18 -12.97
CA LYS A 115 -1.59 21.48 -12.51
C LYS A 115 -1.14 22.00 -11.15
N HIS A 116 -1.12 23.32 -10.95
CA HIS A 116 -0.72 23.94 -9.70
C HIS A 116 -1.70 23.63 -8.56
N GLU A 117 -3.00 23.85 -8.79
CA GLU A 117 -4.09 23.62 -7.82
C GLU A 117 -4.17 22.16 -7.37
N ARG A 118 -4.08 21.21 -8.30
CA ARG A 118 -4.14 19.78 -8.01
C ARG A 118 -2.79 19.16 -7.68
N GLY A 119 -1.69 19.88 -7.91
CA GLY A 119 -0.33 19.37 -7.71
C GLY A 119 0.12 18.31 -8.72
N TRP A 120 -0.52 18.21 -9.89
CA TRP A 120 -0.23 17.19 -10.90
C TRP A 120 1.23 17.22 -11.39
N GLY A 121 1.76 16.02 -11.66
CA GLY A 121 3.12 15.83 -12.19
C GLY A 121 4.24 15.88 -11.14
N ARG A 122 3.91 15.94 -9.85
CA ARG A 122 4.92 15.86 -8.78
C ARG A 122 5.50 14.43 -8.65
N PRO A 123 6.78 14.28 -8.24
CA PRO A 123 7.38 12.98 -8.00
C PRO A 123 6.58 12.15 -6.97
N ARG A 124 6.39 10.86 -7.26
CA ARG A 124 5.65 9.89 -6.42
C ARG A 124 4.16 10.22 -6.16
N MET A 125 3.58 11.13 -6.93
CA MET A 125 2.16 11.42 -6.84
C MET A 125 1.32 10.20 -7.27
N ARG A 126 0.32 9.85 -6.45
CA ARG A 126 -0.76 8.92 -6.83
C ARG A 126 -1.98 9.73 -7.19
N TYR A 127 -2.68 9.30 -8.25
CA TYR A 127 -3.88 9.95 -8.74
C TYR A 127 -5.09 9.09 -8.36
N ALA A 128 -6.11 9.68 -7.77
CA ALA A 128 -7.38 9.01 -7.55
C ALA A 128 -8.11 8.74 -8.89
N ALA A 129 -9.07 7.81 -8.90
CA ALA A 129 -9.85 7.49 -10.11
C ALA A 129 -10.50 8.75 -10.72
N VAL A 130 -11.03 9.62 -9.86
CA VAL A 130 -11.63 10.91 -10.25
C VAL A 130 -10.62 11.82 -10.96
N GLU A 131 -9.39 11.90 -10.45
CA GLU A 131 -8.33 12.73 -11.04
C GLU A 131 -7.88 12.16 -12.39
N LYS A 132 -7.74 10.83 -12.50
CA LYS A 132 -7.43 10.17 -13.78
C LYS A 132 -8.50 10.47 -14.82
N LEU A 133 -9.79 10.42 -14.44
CA LEU A 133 -10.91 10.74 -15.33
C LEU A 133 -10.90 12.23 -15.74
N GLU A 134 -10.60 13.13 -14.80
CA GLU A 134 -10.47 14.56 -15.09
C GLU A 134 -9.35 14.82 -16.09
N ILE A 135 -8.20 14.15 -15.93
CA ILE A 135 -7.06 14.25 -16.85
C ILE A 135 -7.44 13.71 -18.24
N ILE A 136 -8.13 12.56 -18.32
CA ILE A 136 -8.59 11.99 -19.60
C ILE A 136 -9.50 12.96 -20.34
N ARG A 137 -10.55 13.46 -19.68
CA ARG A 137 -11.49 14.43 -20.27
C ARG A 137 -10.78 15.71 -20.71
N LEU A 138 -9.81 16.17 -19.93
CA LEU A 138 -9.04 17.37 -20.24
C LEU A 138 -8.12 17.17 -21.46
N VAL A 139 -7.61 15.96 -21.67
CA VAL A 139 -6.85 15.62 -22.89
C VAL A 139 -7.78 15.49 -24.09
N GLU A 140 -8.95 14.85 -23.95
CA GLU A 140 -9.94 14.70 -25.03
C GLU A 140 -10.53 16.04 -25.49
N GLN A 141 -10.72 16.98 -24.57
CA GLN A 141 -11.26 18.32 -24.87
C GLN A 141 -10.18 19.32 -25.29
N SER A 142 -8.91 18.92 -25.33
CA SER A 142 -7.81 19.80 -25.70
C SER A 142 -7.70 19.93 -27.23
N HIS A 143 -7.53 21.15 -27.73
CA HIS A 143 -7.15 21.38 -29.13
C HIS A 143 -5.65 21.13 -29.39
N LEU A 144 -4.85 20.93 -28.33
CA LEU A 144 -3.44 20.59 -28.44
C LEU A 144 -3.27 19.07 -28.61
N SER A 145 -2.18 18.67 -29.28
CA SER A 145 -1.81 17.25 -29.34
C SER A 145 -1.67 16.64 -27.94
N VAL A 146 -2.09 15.39 -27.75
CA VAL A 146 -2.00 14.62 -26.49
C VAL A 146 -0.63 14.79 -25.82
N ARG A 147 0.47 14.65 -26.58
CA ARG A 147 1.84 14.76 -26.05
C ARG A 147 2.15 16.14 -25.46
N ARG A 148 1.70 17.23 -26.10
CA ARG A 148 1.88 18.60 -25.61
C ARG A 148 1.05 18.85 -24.36
N THR A 149 -0.20 18.39 -24.32
CA THR A 149 -1.09 18.53 -23.16
C THR A 149 -0.52 17.80 -21.94
N LEU A 150 -0.08 16.56 -22.12
CA LEU A 150 0.55 15.73 -21.07
C LEU A 150 1.87 16.32 -20.56
N ALA A 151 2.71 16.88 -21.45
CA ALA A 151 3.94 17.55 -21.06
C ALA A 151 3.68 18.77 -20.16
N LYS A 152 2.66 19.58 -20.47
CA LYS A 152 2.31 20.75 -19.66
C LYS A 152 1.86 20.35 -18.25
N ILE A 153 1.00 19.34 -18.11
CA ILE A 153 0.54 18.83 -16.81
C ILE A 153 1.54 17.92 -16.08
N GLY A 154 2.63 17.51 -16.75
CA GLY A 154 3.72 16.72 -16.15
C GLY A 154 3.40 15.22 -16.01
N ILE A 155 2.57 14.66 -16.89
CA ILE A 155 2.19 13.25 -16.84
C ILE A 155 2.89 12.47 -17.97
N PRO A 156 3.61 11.37 -17.68
CA PRO A 156 4.22 10.56 -18.72
C PRO A 156 3.17 9.96 -19.68
N PRO A 157 3.41 9.99 -21.01
CA PRO A 157 2.49 9.40 -22.00
C PRO A 157 2.15 7.94 -21.75
N THR A 158 3.11 7.13 -21.32
CA THR A 158 2.92 5.71 -20.99
C THR A 158 1.92 5.51 -19.84
N THR A 159 1.95 6.38 -18.83
CA THR A 159 1.00 6.36 -17.71
C THR A 159 -0.40 6.76 -18.17
N PHE A 160 -0.50 7.78 -19.02
CA PHE A 160 -1.76 8.25 -19.57
C PHE A 160 -2.44 7.17 -20.43
N TYR A 161 -1.74 6.61 -21.42
CA TYR A 161 -2.31 5.59 -22.29
C TYR A 161 -2.75 4.35 -21.51
N ARG A 162 -2.00 3.92 -20.48
CA ARG A 162 -2.43 2.83 -19.59
C ARG A 162 -3.75 3.13 -18.86
N TRP A 163 -4.02 4.39 -18.49
CA TRP A 163 -5.30 4.78 -17.91
C TRP A 163 -6.38 4.87 -18.99
N TYR A 164 -6.04 5.41 -20.15
CA TYR A 164 -6.94 5.58 -21.29
C TYR A 164 -7.45 4.22 -21.81
N ASP A 165 -6.57 3.24 -22.01
CA ASP A 165 -6.93 1.89 -22.45
C ASP A 165 -7.93 1.24 -21.48
N ARG A 166 -7.70 1.39 -20.17
CA ARG A 166 -8.62 0.89 -19.13
C ARG A 166 -9.96 1.63 -19.11
N PHE A 167 -9.95 2.93 -19.39
CA PHE A 167 -11.16 3.73 -19.50
C PHE A 167 -11.97 3.34 -20.72
N VAL A 168 -11.33 3.04 -21.85
CA VAL A 168 -12.00 2.54 -23.06
C VAL A 168 -12.58 1.14 -22.81
N GLU A 169 -11.85 0.25 -22.14
CA GLU A 169 -12.27 -1.14 -21.91
C GLU A 169 -13.36 -1.30 -20.83
N HIS A 170 -13.31 -0.50 -19.76
CA HIS A 170 -14.14 -0.70 -18.56
C HIS A 170 -14.84 0.58 -18.07
N GLY A 171 -14.79 1.67 -18.84
CA GLY A 171 -15.39 2.94 -18.45
C GLY A 171 -14.72 3.60 -17.22
N PRO A 172 -15.42 4.53 -16.54
CA PRO A 172 -14.90 5.22 -15.36
C PRO A 172 -14.45 4.31 -14.22
N GLU A 173 -15.09 3.15 -14.04
CA GLU A 173 -14.75 2.16 -13.00
C GLU A 173 -13.38 1.50 -13.26
N GLY A 174 -12.95 1.41 -14.53
CA GLY A 174 -11.62 0.91 -14.91
C GLY A 174 -10.44 1.74 -14.39
N LEU A 175 -10.69 2.97 -13.93
CA LEU A 175 -9.68 3.90 -13.44
C LEU A 175 -9.37 3.73 -11.95
N GLU A 176 -10.12 2.89 -11.24
CA GLU A 176 -9.84 2.57 -9.85
C GLU A 176 -8.45 1.92 -9.67
N ASP A 177 -7.86 2.15 -8.49
CA ASP A 177 -6.58 1.54 -8.14
C ASP A 177 -6.78 0.03 -7.94
N ARG A 178 -6.43 -0.74 -8.96
CA ARG A 178 -6.34 -2.19 -8.84
C ARG A 178 -5.15 -2.56 -7.97
N SER A 179 -5.38 -3.50 -7.05
CA SER A 179 -4.30 -4.09 -6.26
C SER A 179 -3.22 -4.64 -7.20
N SER A 180 -1.97 -4.22 -6.99
CA SER A 180 -0.80 -4.81 -7.66
C SER A 180 -0.46 -6.20 -7.12
N ARG A 181 -1.15 -6.63 -6.05
CA ARG A 181 -0.95 -7.97 -5.50
C ARG A 181 -1.53 -8.99 -6.48
N PRO A 182 -0.75 -10.01 -6.86
CA PRO A 182 -1.28 -11.12 -7.62
C PRO A 182 -2.56 -11.65 -6.98
N SER A 183 -3.58 -11.93 -7.80
CA SER A 183 -4.83 -12.56 -7.32
C SER A 183 -4.56 -13.94 -6.68
N ARG A 184 -3.47 -14.60 -7.10
CA ARG A 184 -2.98 -15.87 -6.56
C ARG A 184 -1.52 -15.77 -6.14
N VAL A 185 -1.24 -16.22 -4.91
CA VAL A 185 0.12 -16.32 -4.37
C VAL A 185 0.49 -17.80 -4.31
N TRP A 186 1.57 -18.19 -5.00
CA TRP A 186 1.98 -19.60 -5.13
C TRP A 186 2.20 -20.32 -3.80
N ASN A 187 2.62 -19.60 -2.75
CA ASN A 187 2.90 -20.17 -1.44
C ASN A 187 1.72 -20.03 -0.45
N ARG A 188 0.50 -19.79 -0.95
CA ARG A 188 -0.70 -19.78 -0.10
C ARG A 188 -0.95 -21.19 0.44
N ILE A 189 -1.21 -21.30 1.75
CA ILE A 189 -1.63 -22.55 2.37
C ILE A 189 -3.03 -22.90 1.83
N PRO A 190 -3.26 -24.11 1.28
CA PRO A 190 -4.57 -24.55 0.82
C PRO A 190 -5.63 -24.51 1.92
N GLU A 191 -6.89 -24.31 1.56
CA GLU A 191 -7.97 -24.11 2.53
C GLU A 191 -8.17 -25.33 3.44
N ALA A 192 -8.21 -26.54 2.87
CA ALA A 192 -8.31 -27.78 3.64
C ALA A 192 -7.21 -27.92 4.71
N VAL A 193 -6.00 -27.43 4.43
CA VAL A 193 -4.90 -27.46 5.40
C VAL A 193 -5.08 -26.39 6.47
N ARG A 194 -5.65 -25.23 6.13
CA ARG A 194 -5.97 -24.20 7.12
C ARG A 194 -7.01 -24.72 8.11
N ASP A 195 -8.02 -25.43 7.63
CA ASP A 195 -9.05 -26.03 8.49
C ASP A 195 -8.43 -27.05 9.44
N GLN A 196 -7.48 -27.87 8.98
CA GLN A 196 -6.74 -28.80 9.85
C GLN A 196 -5.93 -28.06 10.94
N ILE A 197 -5.27 -26.95 10.60
CA ILE A 197 -4.53 -26.13 11.59
C ILE A 197 -5.50 -25.55 12.62
N LEU A 198 -6.67 -25.08 12.19
CA LEU A 198 -7.70 -24.53 13.08
C LEU A 198 -8.26 -25.61 14.01
N ASN A 199 -8.56 -26.80 13.49
CA ASN A 199 -9.02 -27.93 14.31
C ASN A 199 -7.98 -28.32 15.36
N LEU A 200 -6.70 -28.43 14.98
CA LEU A 200 -5.63 -28.73 15.93
C LEU A 200 -5.50 -27.63 17.00
N ALA A 201 -5.72 -26.36 16.64
CA ALA A 201 -5.71 -25.26 17.60
C ALA A 201 -6.88 -25.32 18.61
N LEU A 202 -8.04 -25.83 18.18
CA LEU A 202 -9.21 -26.00 19.05
C LEU A 202 -9.06 -27.24 19.95
N GLU A 203 -8.39 -28.29 19.47
CA GLU A 203 -8.07 -29.47 20.27
C GLU A 203 -7.01 -29.17 21.34
N ASP A 204 -6.00 -28.37 21.01
CA ASP A 204 -4.90 -28.00 21.92
C ASP A 204 -4.79 -26.47 22.13
N PRO A 205 -5.74 -25.84 22.84
CA PRO A 205 -5.80 -24.39 22.99
C PRO A 205 -4.65 -23.78 23.80
N GLU A 206 -3.92 -24.61 24.54
CA GLU A 206 -2.76 -24.21 25.34
C GLU A 206 -1.49 -23.99 24.48
N LEU A 207 -1.45 -24.51 23.25
CA LEU A 207 -0.25 -24.41 22.40
C LEU A 207 -0.09 -23.03 21.79
N SER A 208 1.14 -22.49 21.89
CA SER A 208 1.49 -21.27 21.19
C SER A 208 1.47 -21.47 19.65
N PRO A 209 1.32 -20.41 18.84
CA PRO A 209 1.41 -20.51 17.38
C PRO A 209 2.72 -21.15 16.88
N ARG A 210 3.81 -20.97 17.64
CA ARG A 210 5.11 -21.63 17.42
C ARG A 210 4.99 -23.14 17.61
N GLU A 211 4.51 -23.57 18.77
CA GLU A 211 4.36 -24.99 19.11
C GLU A 211 3.37 -25.68 18.19
N LEU A 212 2.26 -25.03 17.87
CA LEU A 212 1.25 -25.56 16.95
C LEU A 212 1.84 -25.78 15.55
N ALA A 213 2.64 -24.83 15.03
CA ALA A 213 3.31 -25.00 13.73
C ALA A 213 4.28 -26.18 13.71
N VAL A 214 4.98 -26.40 14.82
CA VAL A 214 5.93 -27.52 14.98
C VAL A 214 5.17 -28.84 15.10
N LYS A 215 4.18 -28.94 15.99
CA LYS A 215 3.32 -30.11 16.16
C LYS A 215 2.68 -30.50 14.83
N PHE A 216 2.08 -29.54 14.13
CA PHE A 216 1.46 -29.75 12.82
C PHE A 216 2.46 -30.28 11.78
N THR A 217 3.69 -29.77 11.78
CA THR A 217 4.74 -30.27 10.86
C THR A 217 5.11 -31.72 11.19
N ASP A 218 5.16 -32.08 12.46
CA ASP A 218 5.56 -33.42 12.92
C ASP A 218 4.44 -34.46 12.73
N THR A 219 3.19 -34.10 13.02
CA THR A 219 2.02 -35.00 12.97
C THR A 219 1.47 -35.12 11.55
N GLU A 220 1.16 -34.01 10.90
CA GLU A 220 0.54 -33.98 9.56
C GLU A 220 1.55 -34.10 8.43
N LYS A 221 2.85 -34.14 8.75
CA LYS A 221 3.96 -34.20 7.79
C LYS A 221 3.86 -33.11 6.72
N TYR A 222 3.34 -31.94 7.10
CA TYR A 222 3.12 -30.80 6.23
C TYR A 222 3.61 -29.51 6.87
N PHE A 223 4.54 -28.82 6.20
CA PHE A 223 5.21 -27.66 6.79
C PHE A 223 4.34 -26.40 6.75
N VAL A 224 4.19 -25.77 7.92
CA VAL A 224 3.62 -24.43 8.08
C VAL A 224 4.56 -23.56 8.89
N SER A 225 4.61 -22.26 8.58
CA SER A 225 5.43 -21.33 9.37
C SER A 225 4.63 -20.78 10.55
N GLU A 226 5.30 -20.54 11.68
CA GLU A 226 4.72 -19.87 12.85
C GLU A 226 3.97 -18.59 12.46
N ALA A 227 4.58 -17.71 11.66
CA ALA A 227 3.94 -16.48 11.21
C ALA A 227 2.67 -16.72 10.37
N SER A 228 2.53 -17.86 9.69
CA SER A 228 1.32 -18.20 8.94
C SER A 228 0.24 -18.76 9.88
N VAL A 229 0.63 -19.59 10.83
CA VAL A 229 -0.26 -20.09 11.89
C VAL A 229 -0.78 -18.92 12.73
N TYR A 230 0.10 -18.05 13.22
CA TYR A 230 -0.28 -16.84 13.96
C TYR A 230 -1.28 -15.97 13.19
N ARG A 231 -1.02 -15.69 11.90
CA ARG A 231 -1.93 -14.88 11.08
C ARG A 231 -3.29 -15.56 10.89
N LEU A 232 -3.30 -16.88 10.75
CA LEU A 232 -4.53 -17.66 10.62
C LEU A 232 -5.33 -17.60 11.92
N LEU A 233 -4.73 -17.93 13.06
CA LEU A 233 -5.38 -17.85 14.37
C LEU A 233 -5.88 -16.42 14.65
N LYS A 234 -5.08 -15.40 14.32
CA LYS A 234 -5.49 -13.99 14.45
C LYS A 234 -6.73 -13.64 13.65
N SER A 235 -6.82 -14.11 12.40
CA SER A 235 -7.97 -13.81 11.56
C SER A 235 -9.26 -14.52 11.98
N HIS A 236 -9.14 -15.53 12.84
CA HIS A 236 -10.27 -16.28 13.40
C HIS A 236 -10.49 -15.96 14.89
N ASP A 237 -9.81 -14.93 15.42
CA ASP A 237 -9.87 -14.53 16.84
C ASP A 237 -9.51 -15.65 17.84
N LEU A 238 -8.67 -16.60 17.42
CA LEU A 238 -8.19 -17.74 18.22
C LEU A 238 -6.81 -17.49 18.86
N ILE A 239 -6.36 -16.22 18.95
CA ILE A 239 -5.17 -15.92 19.73
C ILE A 239 -5.58 -15.93 21.20
N THR A 240 -5.30 -17.04 21.88
CA THR A 240 -5.43 -17.13 23.33
C THR A 240 -4.49 -16.09 23.96
N SER A 241 -5.01 -15.25 24.84
CA SER A 241 -4.18 -14.48 25.76
C SER A 241 -3.35 -15.47 26.56
N PRO A 242 -2.03 -15.31 26.67
CA PRO A 242 -1.20 -16.26 27.41
C PRO A 242 -1.78 -16.44 28.82
N ALA A 243 -2.17 -17.66 29.19
CA ALA A 243 -2.58 -17.99 30.56
C ALA A 243 -1.41 -17.85 31.54
N TYR A 244 -0.18 -17.70 31.02
CA TYR A 244 1.06 -17.53 31.75
C TYR A 244 1.89 -16.37 31.19
N ILE A 245 2.67 -15.72 32.04
CA ILE A 245 3.56 -14.62 31.65
C ILE A 245 4.60 -15.14 30.63
N VAL A 246 4.63 -14.55 29.43
CA VAL A 246 5.64 -14.85 28.40
C VAL A 246 6.95 -14.19 28.83
N ILE A 247 7.90 -14.99 29.29
CA ILE A 247 9.22 -14.51 29.74
C ILE A 247 10.19 -14.54 28.56
N LYS A 248 10.80 -13.38 28.26
CA LYS A 248 11.91 -13.25 27.29
C LYS A 248 13.13 -14.03 27.77
N ALA A 249 13.78 -14.74 26.86
CA ALA A 249 15.07 -15.37 27.13
C ALA A 249 16.13 -14.31 27.51
N ALA A 250 16.91 -14.60 28.55
CA ALA A 250 18.14 -13.87 28.87
C ALA A 250 19.34 -14.48 28.11
N ASP A 251 20.36 -13.66 27.90
CA ASP A 251 21.49 -13.82 26.96
C ASP A 251 22.29 -15.14 27.00
N GLU A 252 23.00 -15.36 25.89
CA GLU A 252 23.68 -16.58 25.47
C GLU A 252 25.03 -16.84 26.20
N PHE A 253 25.25 -18.10 26.61
CA PHE A 253 26.39 -18.56 27.43
C PHE A 253 27.75 -18.63 26.70
N LYS A 254 28.85 -18.45 27.45
CA LYS A 254 30.25 -18.55 26.99
C LYS A 254 30.87 -19.97 27.01
N ASP A 255 30.52 -20.83 27.96
CA ASP A 255 30.93 -22.25 27.98
C ASP A 255 29.70 -23.14 27.81
N LYS A 256 29.55 -23.73 26.63
CA LYS A 256 28.39 -24.54 26.27
C LYS A 256 28.72 -26.02 26.42
N THR A 257 27.87 -26.76 27.13
CA THR A 257 27.82 -28.22 27.04
C THR A 257 27.55 -28.62 25.59
N THR A 258 28.14 -29.74 25.17
CA THR A 258 28.13 -30.22 23.78
C THR A 258 27.39 -31.55 23.63
N ALA A 259 27.14 -32.28 24.72
CA ALA A 259 26.42 -33.54 24.74
C ALA A 259 25.64 -33.72 26.04
N PRO A 260 24.59 -34.57 26.05
CA PRO A 260 23.90 -34.98 27.28
C PRO A 260 24.87 -35.58 28.31
N ASN A 261 24.54 -35.45 29.59
CA ASN A 261 25.28 -35.99 30.73
C ASN A 261 26.72 -35.46 30.90
N GLN A 262 27.07 -34.35 30.25
CA GLN A 262 28.32 -33.63 30.54
C GLN A 262 28.24 -32.80 31.82
N MET A 263 27.09 -32.16 32.06
CA MET A 263 26.85 -31.34 33.23
C MET A 263 25.37 -31.41 33.62
N TRP A 264 25.13 -31.61 34.91
CA TRP A 264 23.81 -31.56 35.51
C TRP A 264 23.70 -30.32 36.40
N GLN A 265 22.57 -29.64 36.33
CA GLN A 265 22.22 -28.57 37.26
C GLN A 265 21.31 -29.13 38.34
N THR A 266 21.55 -28.74 39.59
CA THR A 266 20.69 -29.07 40.73
C THR A 266 20.35 -27.83 41.52
N ASP A 267 19.11 -27.78 41.98
CA ASP A 267 18.58 -26.71 42.80
C ASP A 267 17.32 -27.22 43.54
N PHE A 268 16.98 -26.58 44.66
CA PHE A 268 15.74 -26.84 45.37
C PHE A 268 14.71 -25.76 45.06
N THR A 269 13.44 -26.16 44.97
CA THR A 269 12.34 -25.20 45.03
C THR A 269 11.29 -25.66 46.01
N TYR A 270 10.62 -24.72 46.67
CA TYR A 270 9.60 -25.04 47.66
C TYR A 270 8.19 -24.83 47.11
N LEU A 271 7.27 -25.72 47.51
CA LEU A 271 5.86 -25.76 47.15
C LEU A 271 5.02 -25.94 48.41
N LYS A 272 3.83 -25.35 48.46
CA LYS A 272 2.98 -25.36 49.66
C LYS A 272 1.88 -26.39 49.55
N VAL A 273 1.74 -27.23 50.58
CA VAL A 273 0.56 -28.08 50.79
C VAL A 273 -0.26 -27.48 51.92
N ILE A 274 -1.53 -27.20 51.63
CA ILE A 274 -2.43 -26.54 52.58
C ILE A 274 -2.68 -27.49 53.76
N GLY A 275 -2.45 -26.99 54.98
CA GLY A 275 -2.58 -27.75 56.22
C GLY A 275 -1.32 -28.50 56.67
N TRP A 276 -0.35 -28.73 55.78
CA TRP A 276 0.86 -29.53 56.06
C TRP A 276 2.15 -28.72 56.03
N GLY A 277 2.18 -27.59 55.31
CA GLY A 277 3.32 -26.68 55.28
C GLY A 277 4.06 -26.68 53.95
N TRP A 278 5.38 -26.48 54.00
CA TRP A 278 6.24 -26.37 52.83
C TRP A 278 6.95 -27.69 52.55
N PHE A 279 6.91 -28.12 51.29
CA PHE A 279 7.68 -29.23 50.76
C PHE A 279 8.74 -28.70 49.80
N TYR A 280 9.85 -29.41 49.68
CA TYR A 280 11.03 -29.03 48.91
C TYR A 280 11.24 -30.04 47.79
N LEU A 281 11.17 -29.57 46.55
CA LEU A 281 11.44 -30.35 45.36
C LEU A 281 12.93 -30.23 45.02
N SER A 282 13.67 -31.34 45.13
CA SER A 282 15.01 -31.49 44.58
C SER A 282 14.93 -31.92 43.13
N THR A 283 15.66 -31.27 42.23
CA THR A 283 15.61 -31.58 40.79
C THR A 283 17.01 -31.64 40.18
N ILE A 284 17.27 -32.66 39.37
CA ILE A 284 18.47 -32.82 38.54
C ILE A 284 18.09 -32.60 37.07
N LEU A 285 18.61 -31.51 36.49
CA LEU A 285 18.37 -31.09 35.11
C LEU A 285 19.64 -31.26 34.28
N ASP A 286 19.55 -31.95 33.14
CA ASP A 286 20.65 -32.00 32.17
C ASP A 286 20.82 -30.64 31.48
N ASP A 287 22.04 -30.09 31.56
CA ASP A 287 22.34 -28.73 31.11
C ASP A 287 22.19 -28.55 29.59
N TYR A 288 22.52 -29.60 28.82
CA TYR A 288 22.52 -29.61 27.36
C TYR A 288 21.11 -29.79 26.80
N SER A 289 20.44 -30.88 27.18
CA SER A 289 19.16 -31.32 26.61
C SER A 289 17.94 -30.67 27.26
N ARG A 290 18.09 -30.02 28.42
CA ARG A 290 16.99 -29.54 29.28
C ARG A 290 16.18 -30.64 29.94
N TYR A 291 16.60 -31.89 29.85
CA TYR A 291 15.84 -33.04 30.36
C TYR A 291 15.96 -33.12 31.88
N VAL A 292 14.83 -33.30 32.57
CA VAL A 292 14.83 -33.60 34.00
C VAL A 292 15.18 -35.08 34.16
N VAL A 293 16.40 -35.35 34.64
CA VAL A 293 16.96 -36.71 34.77
C VAL A 293 16.42 -37.41 36.01
N GLY A 294 16.25 -36.66 37.10
CA GLY A 294 15.72 -37.16 38.37
C GLY A 294 15.16 -36.03 39.22
N TRP A 295 14.21 -36.35 40.08
CA TRP A 295 13.60 -35.41 41.01
C TRP A 295 13.06 -36.15 42.23
N LYS A 296 12.92 -35.44 43.35
CA LYS A 296 12.35 -35.97 44.59
C LYS A 296 11.64 -34.86 45.36
N LEU A 297 10.43 -35.13 45.85
CA LEU A 297 9.74 -34.24 46.78
C LEU A 297 10.12 -34.63 48.21
N CYS A 298 10.61 -33.66 48.98
CA CYS A 298 11.17 -33.86 50.31
C CYS A 298 10.48 -32.95 51.34
N CYS A 299 10.42 -33.40 52.59
CA CYS A 299 9.91 -32.59 53.71
C CYS A 299 10.95 -31.57 54.22
N ASN A 300 12.23 -31.77 53.90
CA ASN A 300 13.35 -30.97 54.37
C ASN A 300 14.29 -30.60 53.21
N MET A 301 15.28 -29.76 53.51
CA MET A 301 16.34 -29.34 52.59
C MET A 301 17.70 -29.80 53.13
N ARG A 302 17.94 -31.11 53.22
CA ARG A 302 19.21 -31.69 53.71
C ARG A 302 20.11 -32.15 52.56
N ALA A 303 21.39 -32.37 52.85
CA ALA A 303 22.33 -32.95 51.88
C ALA A 303 21.91 -34.36 51.44
N GLU A 304 21.33 -35.15 52.36
CA GLU A 304 20.78 -36.48 52.11
C GLU A 304 19.69 -36.46 51.01
N ASP A 305 18.83 -35.44 51.02
CA ASP A 305 17.78 -35.28 49.99
C ASP A 305 18.38 -35.08 48.60
N VAL A 306 19.51 -34.35 48.50
CA VAL A 306 20.24 -34.15 47.24
C VAL A 306 20.88 -35.45 46.78
N THR A 307 21.55 -36.17 47.68
CA THR A 307 22.22 -37.43 47.33
C THR A 307 21.24 -38.50 46.87
N ASP A 308 20.07 -38.59 47.51
CA ASP A 308 19.00 -39.50 47.08
C ASP A 308 18.51 -39.16 45.67
N THR A 309 18.35 -37.87 45.37
CA THR A 309 17.91 -37.41 44.05
C THR A 309 19.00 -37.67 42.99
N LEU A 310 20.28 -37.55 43.36
CA LEU A 310 21.40 -37.91 42.50
C LEU A 310 21.46 -39.41 42.23
N ASP A 311 21.19 -40.27 43.20
CA ASP A 311 21.13 -41.72 43.00
C ASP A 311 20.00 -42.09 42.01
N ILE A 312 18.83 -41.45 42.12
CA ILE A 312 17.74 -41.60 41.14
C ILE A 312 18.21 -41.19 39.74
N ALA A 313 18.88 -40.04 39.61
CA ALA A 313 19.36 -39.55 38.32
C ALA A 313 20.48 -40.41 37.72
N LEU A 314 21.40 -40.92 38.55
CA LEU A 314 22.48 -41.82 38.14
C LEU A 314 21.93 -43.15 37.62
N ALA A 315 20.95 -43.73 38.33
CA ALA A 315 20.28 -44.94 37.89
C ALA A 315 19.50 -44.72 36.59
N ALA A 316 18.72 -43.63 36.49
CA ALA A 316 17.93 -43.33 35.30
C ALA A 316 18.77 -43.02 34.05
N SER A 317 19.94 -42.41 34.23
CA SER A 317 20.86 -42.08 33.14
C SER A 317 21.80 -43.24 32.73
N GLY A 318 21.88 -44.30 33.54
CA GLY A 318 22.88 -45.36 33.41
C GLY A 318 24.32 -44.89 33.68
N CYS A 319 24.50 -43.71 34.29
CA CYS A 319 25.80 -43.13 34.64
C CYS A 319 26.39 -43.72 35.94
N ASP A 320 25.67 -44.63 36.60
CA ASP A 320 26.12 -45.44 37.72
C ASP A 320 27.08 -46.58 37.29
N SER A 321 27.01 -46.99 36.02
CA SER A 321 27.85 -48.06 35.45
C SER A 321 29.32 -47.67 35.30
N ALA A 322 30.22 -48.60 35.66
CA ALA A 322 31.66 -48.45 35.50
C ALA A 322 32.13 -48.29 34.03
N LYS A 323 31.25 -48.51 33.03
CA LYS A 323 31.57 -48.41 31.60
C LYS A 323 31.36 -47.00 31.01
N VAL A 324 30.95 -46.04 31.81
CA VAL A 324 30.62 -44.69 31.34
C VAL A 324 31.91 -43.87 31.17
N LEU A 325 32.10 -43.30 29.97
CA LEU A 325 33.34 -42.60 29.58
C LEU A 325 33.65 -41.38 30.47
N HIS A 326 32.63 -40.71 30.99
CA HIS A 326 32.74 -39.59 31.93
C HIS A 326 31.48 -39.48 32.77
N LYS A 327 31.64 -39.23 34.07
CA LYS A 327 30.51 -38.91 34.94
C LYS A 327 30.14 -37.42 34.83
N PRO A 328 28.85 -37.08 34.97
CA PRO A 328 28.40 -35.70 34.85
C PRO A 328 29.04 -34.81 35.91
N ARG A 329 29.36 -33.57 35.52
CA ARG A 329 29.72 -32.52 36.48
C ARG A 329 28.45 -32.00 37.13
N LEU A 330 28.44 -31.86 38.46
CA LEU A 330 27.30 -31.26 39.15
C LEU A 330 27.50 -29.76 39.29
N LEU A 331 26.54 -28.97 38.83
CA LEU A 331 26.45 -27.53 39.02
C LEU A 331 25.34 -27.23 40.03
N SER A 332 25.71 -26.67 41.18
CA SER A 332 24.77 -26.26 42.22
C SER A 332 25.05 -24.84 42.71
N ASP A 333 24.12 -24.32 43.50
CA ASP A 333 24.28 -23.04 44.16
C ASP A 333 25.13 -23.23 45.43
N ASN A 334 25.28 -22.14 46.19
CA ASN A 334 25.95 -22.15 47.49
C ASN A 334 24.97 -22.33 48.65
N GLY A 335 23.84 -23.02 48.43
CA GLY A 335 22.90 -23.37 49.50
C GLY A 335 23.56 -24.29 50.53
N SER A 336 23.09 -24.22 51.79
CA SER A 336 23.68 -24.98 52.90
C SER A 336 23.71 -26.49 52.63
N SER A 337 22.69 -27.03 51.98
CA SER A 337 22.59 -28.45 51.57
C SER A 337 23.66 -28.84 50.54
N TYR A 338 24.15 -27.88 49.76
CA TYR A 338 25.17 -28.08 48.72
C TYR A 338 26.60 -27.75 49.18
N ILE A 339 26.75 -27.01 50.28
CA ILE A 339 28.04 -26.72 50.93
C ILE A 339 28.44 -27.84 51.90
N ALA A 340 27.49 -28.64 52.38
CA ALA A 340 27.71 -29.69 53.36
C ALA A 340 28.84 -30.65 52.95
N GLY A 341 29.72 -30.97 53.90
CA GLY A 341 30.83 -31.93 53.70
C GLY A 341 30.34 -33.28 53.19
N ASN A 342 29.19 -33.75 53.69
CA ASN A 342 28.56 -35.00 53.27
C ASN A 342 28.29 -35.05 51.75
N LEU A 343 27.90 -33.94 51.11
CA LEU A 343 27.70 -33.93 49.66
C LEU A 343 29.04 -33.99 48.93
N ALA A 344 30.07 -33.31 49.43
CA ALA A 344 31.40 -33.37 48.84
C ALA A 344 31.99 -34.78 48.88
N GLU A 345 31.87 -35.47 50.04
CA GLU A 345 32.28 -36.87 50.22
C GLU A 345 31.49 -37.81 49.30
N TYR A 346 30.17 -37.64 49.20
CA TYR A 346 29.33 -38.42 48.28
C TYR A 346 29.76 -38.22 46.81
N LEU A 347 30.01 -36.98 46.38
CA LEU A 347 30.41 -36.71 45.00
C LEU A 347 31.79 -37.29 44.70
N GLU A 348 32.71 -37.27 45.66
CA GLU A 348 34.03 -37.91 45.53
C GLU A 348 33.91 -39.43 45.40
N ASP A 349 33.10 -40.08 46.23
CA ASP A 349 32.80 -41.52 46.14
C ASP A 349 32.18 -41.89 44.78
N LYS A 350 31.23 -41.08 44.32
CA LYS A 350 30.64 -41.27 42.99
C LYS A 350 31.57 -40.82 41.86
N GLY A 351 32.75 -40.25 42.11
CA GLY A 351 33.67 -39.78 41.06
C GLY A 351 33.13 -38.61 40.22
N MET A 352 32.21 -37.82 40.77
CA MET A 352 31.60 -36.66 40.13
C MET A 352 32.33 -35.37 40.54
N LYS A 353 32.58 -34.48 39.58
CA LYS A 353 33.17 -33.18 39.89
C LYS A 353 32.07 -32.17 40.25
N HIS A 354 32.26 -31.47 41.36
CA HIS A 354 31.39 -30.36 41.76
C HIS A 354 31.89 -29.04 41.17
N VAL A 355 30.98 -28.31 40.55
CA VAL A 355 31.19 -26.95 40.03
C VAL A 355 30.26 -26.04 40.80
N ARG A 356 30.81 -25.07 41.52
CA ARG A 356 30.01 -24.08 42.22
C ARG A 356 29.87 -22.84 41.33
N GLY A 357 28.69 -22.22 41.33
CA GLY A 357 28.52 -20.91 40.71
C GLY A 357 29.53 -19.93 41.32
N ALA A 358 30.43 -19.38 40.49
CA ALA A 358 31.37 -18.37 40.96
C ALA A 358 30.61 -17.11 41.42
N PRO A 359 31.05 -16.43 42.50
CA PRO A 359 30.48 -15.14 42.89
C PRO A 359 30.51 -14.18 41.70
N MET A 360 29.39 -13.51 41.41
CA MET A 360 29.15 -12.65 40.24
C MET A 360 28.92 -13.32 38.87
N HIS A 361 28.68 -14.63 38.80
CA HIS A 361 28.18 -15.31 37.59
C HIS A 361 26.74 -15.85 37.76
N PRO A 362 25.72 -14.97 37.96
CA PRO A 362 24.32 -15.40 38.15
C PRO A 362 23.75 -16.19 36.96
N GLN A 363 24.44 -16.18 35.82
CA GLN A 363 23.97 -16.82 34.60
C GLN A 363 24.22 -18.33 34.57
N THR A 364 25.08 -18.92 35.41
CA THR A 364 25.37 -20.37 35.35
C THR A 364 24.16 -21.26 35.67
N GLN A 365 23.23 -20.81 36.53
CA GLN A 365 22.10 -21.60 37.03
C GLN A 365 20.73 -21.20 36.46
N GLY A 366 20.69 -20.19 35.59
CA GLY A 366 19.42 -19.67 35.06
C GLY A 366 18.58 -20.68 34.25
N LYS A 367 19.10 -21.88 34.00
CA LYS A 367 18.42 -22.94 33.27
C LYS A 367 17.47 -23.71 34.22
N ILE A 368 17.96 -24.17 35.36
CA ILE A 368 17.12 -24.82 36.38
C ILE A 368 16.18 -23.84 37.09
N GLU A 369 16.62 -22.60 37.33
CA GLU A 369 15.74 -21.56 37.89
C GLU A 369 14.55 -21.25 36.95
N ARG A 370 14.80 -21.14 35.65
CA ARG A 370 13.74 -20.95 34.64
C ARG A 370 12.81 -22.16 34.58
N TRP A 371 13.36 -23.36 34.76
CA TRP A 371 12.56 -24.57 34.87
C TRP A 371 11.63 -24.54 36.09
N HIS A 372 12.15 -24.20 37.28
CA HIS A 372 11.37 -24.02 38.50
C HIS A 372 10.26 -22.98 38.35
N GLN A 373 10.52 -21.87 37.67
CA GLN A 373 9.48 -20.88 37.36
C GLN A 373 8.39 -21.45 36.46
N THR A 374 8.77 -22.21 35.42
CA THR A 374 7.81 -22.87 34.51
C THR A 374 6.93 -23.87 35.25
N LEU A 375 7.52 -24.67 36.14
CA LEU A 375 6.80 -25.58 37.04
C LEU A 375 5.81 -24.82 37.92
N LYS A 376 6.28 -23.80 38.64
CA LYS A 376 5.46 -23.02 39.57
C LYS A 376 4.28 -22.33 38.89
N ASN A 377 4.47 -21.84 37.66
CA ASN A 377 3.39 -21.23 36.88
C ASN A 377 2.25 -22.19 36.52
N ARG A 378 2.47 -23.51 36.59
CA ARG A 378 1.44 -24.52 36.36
C ARG A 378 0.91 -25.10 37.67
N ILE A 379 1.82 -25.51 38.56
CA ILE A 379 1.47 -26.18 39.82
C ILE A 379 0.72 -25.21 40.75
N LEU A 380 1.15 -23.94 40.87
CA LEU A 380 0.53 -22.99 41.80
C LEU A 380 -0.83 -22.43 41.32
N LEU A 381 -1.35 -22.90 40.18
CA LEU A 381 -2.71 -22.60 39.74
C LEU A 381 -3.76 -23.41 40.51
N GLU A 382 -3.34 -24.53 41.10
CA GLU A 382 -4.17 -25.47 41.85
C GLU A 382 -3.83 -25.39 43.35
N ASN A 383 -4.75 -25.87 44.19
CA ASN A 383 -4.53 -26.03 45.63
C ASN A 383 -4.34 -27.51 45.96
N TYR A 384 -3.31 -27.83 46.74
CA TYR A 384 -3.01 -29.20 47.16
C TYR A 384 -3.23 -29.37 48.66
N PHE A 385 -3.89 -30.45 49.06
CA PHE A 385 -4.19 -30.76 50.47
C PHE A 385 -3.45 -32.00 50.98
N LEU A 386 -2.95 -32.83 50.07
CA LEU A 386 -2.16 -34.02 50.37
C LEU A 386 -0.82 -33.98 49.62
N GLU A 387 0.22 -34.52 50.21
CA GLU A 387 1.55 -34.64 49.59
C GLU A 387 1.50 -35.45 48.29
N GLY A 388 0.81 -36.60 48.29
CA GLY A 388 0.72 -37.47 47.12
C GLY A 388 -0.01 -36.82 45.93
N GLU A 389 -0.94 -35.89 46.17
CA GLU A 389 -1.58 -35.11 45.09
C GLU A 389 -0.59 -34.16 44.43
N LEU A 390 0.23 -33.48 45.24
CA LEU A 390 1.28 -32.60 44.76
C LEU A 390 2.36 -33.39 44.01
N GLU A 391 2.80 -34.52 44.55
CA GLU A 391 3.78 -35.40 43.91
C GLU A 391 3.28 -35.91 42.55
N ALA A 392 2.02 -36.38 42.46
CA ALA A 392 1.42 -36.82 41.20
C ALA A 392 1.30 -35.70 40.16
N ALA A 393 0.96 -34.48 40.60
CA ALA A 393 0.90 -33.32 39.72
C ALA A 393 2.29 -32.91 39.19
N ILE A 394 3.33 -32.96 40.04
CA ILE A 394 4.72 -32.73 39.64
C ILE A 394 5.17 -33.80 38.64
N ALA A 395 4.88 -35.08 38.90
CA ALA A 395 5.21 -36.19 38.01
C ALA A 395 4.59 -35.99 36.62
N THR A 396 3.29 -35.66 36.57
CA THR A 396 2.55 -35.38 35.33
C THR A 396 3.14 -34.18 34.59
N PHE A 397 3.49 -33.12 35.31
CA PHE A 397 4.14 -31.95 34.72
C PHE A 397 5.51 -32.30 34.12
N ILE A 398 6.33 -33.08 34.83
CA ILE A 398 7.67 -33.46 34.38
C ILE A 398 7.59 -34.34 33.14
N ASP A 399 6.66 -35.30 33.10
CA ASP A 399 6.42 -36.12 31.91
C ASP A 399 6.04 -35.25 30.70
N HIS A 400 5.08 -34.35 30.86
CA HIS A 400 4.69 -33.42 29.81
C HIS A 400 5.87 -32.52 29.37
N TYR A 401 6.62 -31.98 30.33
CA TYR A 401 7.78 -31.14 30.08
C TYR A 401 8.88 -31.87 29.29
N ASN A 402 9.22 -33.09 29.69
CA ASN A 402 10.29 -33.87 29.07
C ASN A 402 9.90 -34.41 27.69
N ASN A 403 8.66 -34.87 27.53
CA ASN A 403 8.25 -35.68 26.39
C ASN A 403 7.35 -34.96 25.37
N HIS A 404 6.70 -33.85 25.77
CA HIS A 404 5.67 -33.22 24.94
C HIS A 404 5.93 -31.73 24.67
N ARG A 405 6.57 -31.00 25.59
CA ARG A 405 6.82 -29.56 25.46
C ARG A 405 7.95 -29.28 24.46
N TYR A 406 7.73 -28.36 23.51
CA TYR A 406 8.77 -27.93 22.57
C TYR A 406 9.57 -26.73 23.07
N HIS A 407 10.90 -26.89 23.10
CA HIS A 407 11.81 -25.87 23.61
C HIS A 407 12.53 -25.11 22.50
N GLU A 408 12.32 -23.79 22.44
CA GLU A 408 12.95 -22.94 21.42
C GLU A 408 14.49 -22.97 21.50
N SER A 409 15.05 -22.99 22.70
CA SER A 409 16.50 -23.00 22.92
C SER A 409 17.22 -24.24 22.38
N ILE A 410 16.49 -25.32 22.11
CA ILE A 410 17.01 -26.57 21.54
C ILE A 410 16.35 -26.89 20.19
N GLY A 411 15.96 -25.85 19.43
CA GLY A 411 15.47 -26.01 18.06
C GLY A 411 14.03 -26.50 17.95
N ASN A 412 13.19 -26.21 18.94
CA ASN A 412 11.83 -26.74 19.07
C ASN A 412 11.79 -28.27 19.09
N LEU A 413 12.79 -28.88 19.71
CA LEU A 413 12.78 -30.29 20.09
C LEU A 413 12.21 -30.43 21.51
N THR A 414 11.73 -31.63 21.85
CA THR A 414 11.45 -31.96 23.24
C THR A 414 12.77 -32.25 23.97
N PRO A 415 12.86 -32.04 25.30
CA PRO A 415 14.04 -32.41 26.06
C PRO A 415 14.45 -33.88 25.86
N ALA A 416 13.47 -34.79 25.80
CA ALA A 416 13.71 -36.20 25.54
C ALA A 416 14.35 -36.45 24.16
N ASP A 417 13.92 -35.74 23.12
CA ASP A 417 14.52 -35.89 21.78
C ASP A 417 16.01 -35.58 21.76
N VAL A 418 16.43 -34.57 22.52
CA VAL A 418 17.84 -34.19 22.61
C VAL A 418 18.60 -35.15 23.51
N TYR A 419 18.04 -35.49 24.68
CA TYR A 419 18.67 -36.38 25.65
C TYR A 419 18.95 -37.77 25.09
N PHE A 420 17.99 -38.35 24.35
CA PHE A 420 18.12 -39.68 23.72
C PHE A 420 18.71 -39.63 22.30
N GLY A 421 19.26 -38.50 21.85
CA GLY A 421 19.98 -38.41 20.58
C GLY A 421 19.11 -38.50 19.32
N ARG A 422 17.81 -38.23 19.42
CA ARG A 422 16.85 -38.23 18.28
C ARG A 422 16.78 -36.88 17.57
N GLY A 423 17.33 -35.82 18.16
CA GLY A 423 17.18 -34.43 17.71
C GLY A 423 17.59 -34.17 16.26
N GLU A 424 18.80 -34.58 15.86
CA GLU A 424 19.29 -34.36 14.48
C GLU A 424 18.42 -35.05 13.42
N THR A 425 17.93 -36.26 13.72
CA THR A 425 17.04 -37.03 12.86
C THR A 425 15.72 -36.30 12.65
N ILE A 426 15.10 -35.81 13.74
CA ILE A 426 13.84 -35.07 13.69
C ILE A 426 14.02 -33.76 12.91
N LEU A 427 15.10 -33.02 13.15
CA LEU A 427 15.39 -31.78 12.42
C LEU A 427 15.63 -32.04 10.93
N ALA A 428 16.32 -33.13 10.57
CA ALA A 428 16.51 -33.54 9.18
C ALA A 428 15.16 -33.89 8.51
N GLU A 429 14.29 -34.62 9.20
CA GLU A 429 12.96 -34.96 8.72
C GLU A 429 12.12 -33.69 8.48
N ARG A 430 12.09 -32.76 9.43
CA ARG A 430 11.41 -31.46 9.27
C ARG A 430 11.92 -30.67 8.08
N ARG A 431 13.24 -30.66 7.83
CA ARG A 431 13.84 -30.04 6.62
C ARG A 431 13.32 -30.69 5.33
N CYS A 432 13.25 -32.01 5.29
CA CYS A 432 12.72 -32.77 4.16
C CYS A 432 11.23 -32.46 3.93
N ILE A 433 10.41 -32.49 4.99
CA ILE A 433 8.98 -32.16 4.95
C ILE A 433 8.77 -30.74 4.40
N LYS A 434 9.55 -29.77 4.86
CA LYS A 434 9.51 -28.38 4.38
C LYS A 434 9.79 -28.28 2.89
N GLN A 435 10.83 -28.94 2.40
CA GLN A 435 11.17 -28.94 0.97
C GLN A 435 10.05 -29.55 0.13
N LYS A 436 9.56 -30.74 0.51
CA LYS A 436 8.44 -31.41 -0.16
C LYS A 436 7.17 -30.55 -0.18
N THR A 437 6.82 -29.94 0.95
CA THR A 437 5.66 -29.06 1.07
C THR A 437 5.75 -27.86 0.11
N ILE A 438 6.91 -27.20 0.05
CA ILE A 438 7.14 -26.06 -0.83
C ILE A 438 7.07 -26.48 -2.31
N GLN A 439 7.65 -27.62 -2.68
CA GLN A 439 7.57 -28.16 -4.03
C GLN A 439 6.13 -28.50 -4.43
N ASN A 440 5.37 -29.17 -3.56
CA ASN A 440 3.98 -29.52 -3.80
C ASN A 440 3.10 -28.26 -4.00
N ARG A 441 3.30 -27.21 -3.19
CA ARG A 441 2.59 -25.93 -3.39
C ARG A 441 2.89 -25.29 -4.75
N ARG A 442 4.15 -25.32 -5.20
CA ARG A 442 4.53 -24.80 -6.53
C ARG A 442 3.86 -25.60 -7.66
N LEU A 443 3.89 -26.92 -7.57
CA LEU A 443 3.25 -27.81 -8.54
C LEU A 443 1.74 -27.56 -8.61
N ASN A 444 1.07 -27.48 -7.47
CA ASN A 444 -0.36 -27.21 -7.40
C ASN A 444 -0.71 -25.83 -7.98
N HIS A 445 0.10 -24.80 -7.69
CA HIS A 445 -0.09 -23.49 -8.29
C HIS A 445 0.07 -23.51 -9.81
N GLN A 446 1.05 -24.23 -10.36
CA GLN A 446 1.23 -24.39 -11.80
C GLN A 446 0.05 -25.12 -12.44
N ARG A 447 -0.42 -26.22 -11.84
CA ARG A 447 -1.57 -27.00 -12.31
C ARG A 447 -2.89 -26.22 -12.33
N GLN A 448 -3.06 -25.25 -11.43
CA GLN A 448 -4.24 -24.38 -11.38
C GLN A 448 -4.14 -23.16 -12.31
N ALA A 449 -2.94 -22.88 -12.85
CA ALA A 449 -2.66 -21.78 -13.75
C ALA A 449 -2.62 -22.21 -15.22
N ALA A 450 -2.30 -23.49 -15.49
CA ALA A 450 -2.60 -24.18 -16.73
C ALA A 450 -4.09 -24.51 -16.80
#